data_AF-J0Q165-F1
#
_entry.id   AF-J0Q165-F1
#
_cell.length_a   1.000
_cell.length_b   1.000
_cell.length_c   1.000
_cell.angle_alpha   90.00
_cell.angle_beta   90.00
_cell.angle_gamma   90.00
#
_symmetry.space_group_name_H-M   'P 1'
#
loop_
_entity.id
_entity.type
_entity.pdbx_description
1 polymer ?
#
loop_
_entity_poly.entity_id
_entity_poly.type
_entity_poly.pdbx_seq_one_letter_code
_entity_poly.pdbx_strand_id
1 'polypeptide(L)'
;MFIQSFLFFVLGVATTSWLLVLFSPLIWRRALYFARKFVSAQIPLSLTEIQANYDFLCAQHAVELARNQQKYDSLQKKYAKQKIQLSQLTEQFYQLCLPKQCASYFPHEKETIVIKSERNTRTTKTFTMEIKAMREKIANYQQRLQKIQIDELGTTANQQLLNELREETKELAATLAAQIALQEGNGSRIKTLIENSKNKNDLASRIRKKITCTPKTPLT
;
A
#
# COMPACT_ATOMS: atom_id res chain seq x y z
N MET A 1 -6.99 68.15 -27.36
CA MET A 1 -7.95 67.35 -26.57
C MET A 1 -7.41 65.97 -26.19
N PHE A 2 -6.85 65.17 -27.11
CA PHE A 2 -6.33 63.82 -26.79
C PHE A 2 -5.22 63.77 -25.73
N ILE A 3 -4.28 64.73 -25.74
CA ILE A 3 -3.17 64.74 -24.77
C ILE A 3 -3.64 64.93 -23.33
N GLN A 4 -4.70 65.73 -23.14
CA GLN A 4 -5.29 66.00 -21.83
C GLN A 4 -5.99 64.75 -21.29
N SER A 5 -6.78 64.07 -22.13
CA SER A 5 -7.41 62.79 -21.77
C SER A 5 -6.38 61.71 -21.44
N PHE A 6 -5.27 61.67 -22.17
CA PHE A 6 -4.17 60.74 -21.91
C PHE A 6 -3.48 61.00 -20.57
N LEU A 7 -3.23 62.26 -20.20
CA LEU A 7 -2.66 62.61 -18.90
C LEU A 7 -3.58 62.16 -17.74
N PHE A 8 -4.88 62.43 -17.83
CA PHE A 8 -5.84 62.01 -16.80
C PHE A 8 -5.94 60.48 -16.69
N PHE A 9 -5.82 59.77 -17.81
CA PHE A 9 -5.79 58.31 -17.81
C PHE A 9 -4.59 57.75 -17.05
N VAL A 10 -3.39 58.23 -17.35
CA VAL A 10 -2.16 57.80 -16.65
C VAL A 10 -2.23 58.14 -15.17
N LEU A 11 -2.74 59.33 -14.82
CA LEU A 11 -2.91 59.76 -13.44
C LEU A 11 -3.91 58.87 -12.68
N GLY A 12 -5.00 58.47 -13.33
CA GLY A 12 -6.01 57.56 -12.76
C GLY A 12 -5.44 56.15 -12.50
N VAL A 13 -4.68 55.60 -13.46
CA VAL A 13 -4.02 54.30 -13.29
C VAL A 13 -2.98 54.35 -12.17
N ALA A 14 -2.14 55.39 -12.14
CA ALA A 14 -1.15 55.59 -11.09
C ALA A 14 -1.81 55.69 -9.70
N THR A 15 -2.89 56.47 -9.59
CA THR A 15 -3.62 56.65 -8.33
C THR A 15 -4.28 55.35 -7.87
N THR A 16 -4.95 54.63 -8.78
CA THR A 16 -5.60 53.35 -8.44
C THR A 16 -4.59 52.29 -8.02
N SER A 17 -3.44 52.20 -8.70
CA SER A 17 -2.35 51.29 -8.34
C SER A 17 -1.80 51.61 -6.95
N TRP A 18 -1.58 52.90 -6.65
CA TRP A 18 -1.13 53.35 -5.33
C TRP A 18 -2.12 52.97 -4.23
N LEU A 19 -3.42 53.22 -4.46
CA LEU A 19 -4.49 52.81 -3.56
C LEU A 19 -4.51 51.29 -3.36
N LEU A 20 -4.38 50.51 -4.43
CA LEU A 20 -4.41 49.04 -4.35
C LEU A 20 -3.28 48.50 -3.47
N VAL A 21 -2.06 49.04 -3.59
CA VAL A 21 -0.91 48.67 -2.76
C VAL A 21 -1.15 49.03 -1.30
N LEU A 22 -1.72 50.21 -1.03
CA LEU A 22 -2.03 50.67 0.33
C LEU A 22 -3.12 49.81 0.98
N PHE A 23 -4.14 49.42 0.21
CA PHE A 23 -5.26 48.60 0.70
C PHE A 23 -4.93 47.11 0.80
N SER A 24 -4.01 46.58 -0.02
CA SER A 24 -3.58 45.17 -0.01
C SER A 24 -3.35 44.58 1.40
N PRO A 25 -2.51 45.18 2.28
CA PRO A 25 -2.29 44.65 3.63
C PRO A 25 -3.55 44.72 4.52
N LEU A 26 -4.46 45.65 4.26
CA LEU A 26 -5.68 45.85 5.04
C LEU A 26 -6.72 44.76 4.73
N ILE A 27 -6.92 44.45 3.45
CA ILE A 27 -7.78 43.34 3.02
C ILE A 27 -7.17 42.01 3.46
N TRP A 28 -5.85 41.82 3.32
CA TRP A 28 -5.17 40.58 3.71
C TRP A 28 -5.33 40.28 5.20
N ARG A 29 -5.18 41.29 6.07
CA ARG A 29 -5.39 41.13 7.52
C ARG A 29 -6.82 40.70 7.86
N ARG A 30 -7.82 41.29 7.21
CA ARG A 30 -9.23 40.89 7.42
C ARG A 30 -9.51 39.48 6.88
N ALA A 31 -9.02 39.16 5.69
CA ALA A 31 -9.18 37.83 5.10
C ALA A 31 -8.55 36.74 5.98
N LEU A 32 -7.34 36.98 6.51
CA LEU A 32 -6.68 36.05 7.43
C LEU A 32 -7.44 35.86 8.75
N TYR A 33 -8.07 36.92 9.27
CA TYR A 33 -8.91 36.81 10.47
C TYR A 33 -10.14 35.91 10.22
N PHE A 34 -10.84 36.11 9.10
CA PHE A 34 -11.96 35.26 8.71
C PHE A 34 -11.53 33.82 8.42
N ALA A 35 -10.39 33.63 7.74
CA ALA A 35 -9.82 32.31 7.49
C ALA A 35 -9.50 31.59 8.80
N ARG A 36 -8.87 32.27 9.77
CA ARG A 36 -8.62 31.69 11.11
C ARG A 36 -9.93 31.32 11.80
N LYS A 37 -10.94 32.20 11.81
CA LYS A 37 -12.23 31.92 12.45
C LYS A 37 -12.97 30.75 11.78
N PHE A 38 -12.90 30.65 10.44
CA PHE A 38 -13.53 29.59 9.66
C PHE A 38 -12.79 28.26 9.79
N VAL A 39 -11.46 28.27 9.81
CA VAL A 39 -10.61 27.09 10.04
C VAL A 39 -10.77 26.60 11.48
N SER A 40 -10.81 27.50 12.47
CA SER A 40 -11.08 27.14 13.87
C SER A 40 -12.50 26.61 14.10
N ALA A 41 -13.47 26.95 13.24
CA ALA A 41 -14.84 26.41 13.32
C ALA A 41 -14.99 25.07 12.60
N GLN A 42 -14.18 24.81 11.56
CA GLN A 42 -14.24 23.58 10.76
C GLN A 42 -13.25 22.50 11.19
N ILE A 43 -12.19 22.84 11.92
CA ILE A 43 -11.27 21.89 12.54
C ILE A 43 -11.63 21.83 14.03
N PRO A 44 -12.51 20.90 14.46
CA PRO A 44 -12.95 20.79 15.84
C PRO A 44 -11.93 20.04 16.70
N LEU A 45 -10.62 20.26 16.51
CA LEU A 45 -9.59 19.63 17.31
C LEU A 45 -8.83 20.72 18.06
N SER A 46 -9.04 20.77 19.37
CA SER A 46 -8.21 21.60 20.25
C SER A 46 -6.75 21.13 20.17
N LEU A 47 -5.79 22.02 20.47
CA LEU A 47 -4.36 21.65 20.47
C LEU A 47 -4.07 20.42 21.35
N THR A 48 -4.81 20.27 22.44
CA THR A 48 -4.74 19.11 23.33
C THR A 48 -5.18 17.81 22.66
N GLU A 49 -6.16 17.86 21.77
CA GLU A 49 -6.69 16.70 21.07
C GLU A 49 -5.79 16.28 19.90
N ILE A 50 -5.14 17.25 19.24
CA ILE A 50 -4.08 16.98 18.27
C ILE A 50 -2.91 16.27 18.94
N GLN A 51 -2.49 16.75 20.12
CA GLN A 51 -1.42 16.13 20.89
C GLN A 51 -1.81 14.74 21.38
N ALA A 52 -3.04 14.55 21.88
CA ALA A 52 -3.54 13.24 22.29
C ALA A 52 -3.59 12.23 21.13
N ASN A 53 -3.99 12.66 19.93
CA ASN A 53 -3.96 11.80 18.74
C ASN A 53 -2.54 11.44 18.31
N TYR A 54 -1.60 12.38 18.43
CA TYR A 54 -0.19 12.11 18.18
C TYR A 54 0.37 11.08 19.18
N ASP A 55 0.10 11.27 20.47
CA ASP A 55 0.51 10.35 21.52
C ASP A 55 -0.13 8.96 21.33
N PHE A 56 -1.39 8.91 20.90
CA PHE A 56 -2.08 7.68 20.54
C PHE A 56 -1.41 6.95 19.37
N LEU A 57 -1.04 7.67 18.30
CA LEU A 57 -0.30 7.10 17.16
C LEU A 57 1.06 6.55 17.59
N CYS A 58 1.79 7.29 18.42
CA CYS A 58 3.07 6.84 18.97
C CYS A 58 2.89 5.56 19.81
N ALA A 59 1.87 5.52 20.67
CA ALA A 59 1.57 4.35 21.48
C ALA A 59 1.20 3.14 20.62
N GLN A 60 0.35 3.31 19.60
CA GLN A 60 -0.03 2.25 18.68
C GLN A 60 1.21 1.67 17.97
N HIS A 61 2.09 2.53 17.47
CA HIS A 61 3.31 2.09 16.79
C HIS A 61 4.25 1.31 17.73
N ALA A 62 4.42 1.78 18.97
CA ALA A 62 5.22 1.09 19.98
C ALA A 62 4.67 -0.30 20.30
N VAL A 63 3.34 -0.44 20.42
CA VAL A 63 2.67 -1.73 20.67
C VAL A 63 2.83 -2.66 19.48
N GLU A 64 2.66 -2.17 18.25
CA GLU A 64 2.86 -2.98 17.04
C GLU A 64 4.29 -3.47 16.92
N LEU A 65 5.28 -2.62 17.22
CA LEU A 65 6.69 -3.00 17.23
C LEU A 65 6.98 -4.07 18.28
N ALA A 66 6.50 -3.88 19.52
CA ALA A 66 6.67 -4.86 20.60
C ALA A 66 6.02 -6.22 20.26
N ARG A 67 4.82 -6.19 19.67
CA ARG A 67 4.12 -7.41 19.24
C ARG A 67 4.88 -8.14 18.13
N ASN A 68 5.45 -7.41 17.17
CA ASN A 68 6.26 -7.99 16.11
C ASN A 68 7.56 -8.59 16.66
N GLN A 69 8.24 -7.90 17.58
CA GLN A 69 9.43 -8.41 18.26
C GLN A 69 9.12 -9.71 19.01
N GLN A 70 8.03 -9.74 19.78
CA GLN A 70 7.62 -10.95 20.51
C GLN A 70 7.34 -12.13 19.56
N LYS A 71 6.70 -11.88 18.41
CA LYS A 71 6.51 -12.91 17.38
C LYS A 71 7.85 -13.43 16.88
N TYR A 72 8.80 -12.55 16.57
CA TYR A 72 10.13 -12.92 16.11
C TYR A 72 10.86 -13.79 17.14
N ASP A 73 10.88 -13.36 18.41
CA ASP A 73 11.51 -14.11 19.50
C ASP A 73 10.87 -15.49 19.68
N SER A 74 9.54 -15.59 19.55
CA SER A 74 8.82 -16.85 19.64
C SER A 74 9.18 -17.81 18.50
N LEU A 75 9.35 -17.29 17.28
CA LEU A 75 9.79 -18.06 16.12
C LEU A 75 11.23 -18.50 16.28
N GLN A 76 12.11 -17.61 16.76
CA GLN A 76 13.51 -17.92 17.01
C GLN A 76 13.66 -19.01 18.08
N LYS A 77 12.88 -18.95 19.16
CA LYS A 77 12.85 -20.00 20.19
C LYS A 77 12.37 -21.34 19.62
N LYS A 78 11.32 -21.34 18.78
CA LYS A 78 10.84 -22.56 18.11
C LYS A 78 11.91 -23.14 17.19
N TYR A 79 12.57 -22.31 16.39
CA TYR A 79 13.64 -22.72 15.48
C TYR A 79 14.85 -23.28 16.24
N ALA A 80 15.28 -22.63 17.32
CA ALA A 80 16.35 -23.12 18.18
C ALA A 80 16.02 -24.49 18.77
N LYS A 81 14.79 -24.69 19.26
CA LYS A 81 14.31 -25.99 19.74
C LYS A 81 14.38 -27.06 18.66
N GLN A 82 13.88 -26.76 17.45
CA GLN A 82 13.93 -27.69 16.32
C GLN A 82 15.38 -28.03 15.94
N LYS A 83 16.28 -27.05 15.93
CA LYS A 83 17.70 -27.27 15.64
C LYS A 83 18.36 -28.18 16.68
N ILE A 84 18.06 -27.98 17.97
CA ILE A 84 18.57 -28.83 19.04
C ILE A 84 18.03 -30.26 18.89
N GLN A 85 16.73 -30.42 18.62
CA GLN A 85 16.12 -31.75 18.39
C GLN A 85 16.74 -32.47 17.20
N LEU A 86 17.02 -31.75 16.10
CA LEU A 86 17.72 -32.30 14.95
C LEU A 86 19.16 -32.70 15.32
N SER A 87 19.89 -31.87 16.08
CA SER A 87 21.24 -32.18 16.55
C SER A 87 21.25 -33.44 17.41
N GLN A 88 20.31 -33.55 18.35
CA GLN A 88 20.16 -34.72 19.22
C GLN A 88 19.81 -35.98 18.42
N LEU A 89 18.88 -35.87 17.46
CA LEU A 89 18.54 -36.97 16.56
C LEU A 89 19.76 -37.41 15.74
N THR A 90 20.53 -36.45 15.18
CA THR A 90 21.75 -36.77 14.45
C THR A 90 22.80 -37.44 15.34
N GLU A 91 22.99 -36.97 16.58
CA GLU A 91 23.89 -37.60 17.54
C GLU A 91 23.46 -39.03 17.89
N GLN A 92 22.16 -39.27 18.08
CA GLN A 92 21.62 -40.62 18.28
C GLN A 92 21.82 -41.51 17.05
N PHE A 93 21.65 -40.98 15.84
CA PHE A 93 21.99 -41.70 14.60
C PHE A 93 23.48 -42.05 14.54
N TYR A 94 24.37 -41.12 14.89
CA TYR A 94 25.82 -41.38 14.95
C TYR A 94 26.19 -42.42 16.01
N GLN A 95 25.54 -42.41 17.18
CA GLN A 95 25.77 -43.37 18.25
C GLN A 95 25.25 -44.78 17.90
N LEU A 96 24.08 -44.91 17.27
CA LEU A 96 23.57 -46.21 16.78
C LEU A 96 24.44 -46.81 15.66
N CYS A 97 25.19 -45.99 14.93
CA CYS A 97 26.00 -46.43 13.79
C CYS A 97 27.37 -47.01 14.17
N LEU A 98 27.70 -47.17 15.45
CA LEU A 98 28.93 -47.86 15.90
C LEU A 98 28.55 -49.17 16.62
N PRO A 99 28.90 -50.36 16.05
CA PRO A 99 30.30 -50.74 15.87
C PRO A 99 30.62 -51.47 14.54
N LYS A 100 31.62 -50.97 13.80
CA LYS A 100 32.78 -51.72 13.26
C LYS A 100 33.71 -50.74 12.56
N GLN A 101 34.97 -50.80 12.99
CA GLN A 101 36.09 -50.01 12.50
C GLN A 101 36.25 -50.17 10.99
N CYS A 102 36.41 -49.06 10.26
CA CYS A 102 37.33 -48.97 9.12
C CYS A 102 37.47 -47.51 8.67
N ALA A 103 38.73 -47.11 8.51
CA ALA A 103 39.12 -45.98 7.69
C ALA A 103 38.61 -46.15 6.24
N SER A 104 38.44 -45.01 5.58
CA SER A 104 37.88 -44.85 4.22
C SER A 104 36.39 -45.14 4.12
N TYR A 105 35.61 -44.10 3.89
CA TYR A 105 34.84 -43.93 2.66
C TYR A 105 34.09 -42.60 2.75
N PHE A 106 34.60 -41.57 2.06
CA PHE A 106 33.72 -40.62 1.41
C PHE A 106 32.98 -41.43 0.33
N PRO A 107 31.66 -41.50 0.37
CA PRO A 107 30.92 -41.19 -0.84
C PRO A 107 29.64 -40.41 -0.49
N HIS A 108 29.63 -39.16 -0.94
CA HIS A 108 28.54 -38.67 -1.78
C HIS A 108 27.10 -38.86 -1.26
N GLU A 109 26.67 -38.02 -0.31
CA GLU A 109 25.24 -37.66 -0.22
C GLU A 109 25.04 -36.23 -0.74
N LYS A 110 25.28 -36.06 -2.04
CA LYS A 110 24.87 -34.89 -2.82
C LYS A 110 23.56 -35.15 -3.57
N GLU A 111 22.73 -36.09 -3.11
CA GLU A 111 21.55 -36.51 -3.89
C GLU A 111 20.20 -36.18 -3.26
N THR A 112 20.14 -35.83 -1.96
CA THR A 112 18.95 -35.24 -1.33
C THR A 112 18.96 -33.70 -1.36
N ILE A 113 20.10 -33.08 -1.67
CA ILE A 113 20.22 -31.62 -1.84
C ILE A 113 19.72 -31.17 -3.22
N VAL A 114 19.80 -32.01 -4.26
CA VAL A 114 19.40 -31.61 -5.63
C VAL A 114 17.88 -31.43 -5.75
N ILE A 115 17.09 -32.33 -5.18
CA ILE A 115 15.61 -32.27 -5.30
C ILE A 115 15.00 -31.16 -4.40
N LYS A 116 15.68 -30.77 -3.31
CA LYS A 116 15.25 -29.65 -2.44
C LYS A 116 15.81 -28.30 -2.89
N SER A 117 17.01 -28.27 -3.50
CA SER A 117 17.60 -27.07 -4.08
C SER A 117 16.96 -26.69 -5.42
N GLU A 118 16.43 -27.63 -6.21
CA GLU A 118 15.65 -27.29 -7.41
C GLU A 118 14.30 -26.66 -7.08
N ARG A 119 13.59 -27.16 -6.06
CA ARG A 119 12.36 -26.50 -5.58
C ARG A 119 12.66 -25.12 -5.00
N ASN A 120 13.70 -25.00 -4.17
CA ASN A 120 14.11 -23.71 -3.61
C ASN A 120 14.64 -22.73 -4.66
N THR A 121 15.34 -23.20 -5.70
CA THR A 121 15.78 -22.34 -6.81
C THR A 121 14.63 -21.98 -7.75
N ARG A 122 13.63 -22.84 -7.95
CA ARG A 122 12.39 -22.48 -8.64
C ARG A 122 11.62 -21.43 -7.86
N THR A 123 11.40 -21.63 -6.56
CA THR A 123 10.67 -20.66 -5.73
C THR A 123 11.41 -19.33 -5.61
N THR A 124 12.74 -19.33 -5.50
CA THR A 124 13.52 -18.08 -5.50
C THR A 124 13.56 -17.42 -6.86
N LYS A 125 13.58 -18.18 -7.97
CA LYS A 125 13.46 -17.62 -9.34
C LYS A 125 12.08 -17.00 -9.57
N THR A 126 11.01 -17.65 -9.13
CA THR A 126 9.65 -17.10 -9.22
C THR A 126 9.51 -15.83 -8.39
N PHE A 127 9.98 -15.86 -7.14
CA PHE A 127 9.90 -14.69 -6.25
C PHE A 127 10.78 -13.52 -6.73
N THR A 128 11.95 -13.80 -7.32
CA THR A 128 12.79 -12.73 -7.92
C THR A 128 12.16 -12.12 -9.17
N MET A 129 11.46 -12.91 -9.99
CA MET A 129 10.65 -12.38 -11.10
C MET A 129 9.49 -11.52 -10.59
N GLU A 130 8.79 -11.94 -9.54
CA GLU A 130 7.71 -11.17 -8.92
C GLU A 130 8.21 -9.86 -8.31
N ILE A 131 9.35 -9.89 -7.60
CA ILE A 131 10.00 -8.68 -7.06
C ILE A 131 10.39 -7.74 -8.20
N LYS A 132 10.96 -8.27 -9.29
CA LYS A 132 11.34 -7.47 -10.45
C LYS A 132 10.11 -6.81 -11.08
N ALA A 133 9.03 -7.56 -11.25
CA ALA A 133 7.76 -7.05 -11.77
C ALA A 133 7.14 -5.99 -10.84
N MET A 134 7.18 -6.17 -9.52
CA MET A 134 6.72 -5.16 -8.56
C MET A 134 7.58 -3.90 -8.61
N ARG A 135 8.91 -4.03 -8.68
CA ARG A 135 9.83 -2.89 -8.79
C ARG A 135 9.59 -2.09 -10.06
N GLU A 136 9.34 -2.76 -11.18
CA GLU A 136 9.02 -2.11 -12.45
C GLU A 136 7.67 -1.37 -12.40
N LYS A 137 6.65 -1.98 -11.78
CA LYS A 137 5.37 -1.30 -11.51
C LYS A 137 5.57 -0.06 -10.64
N ILE A 138 6.35 -0.16 -9.57
CA ILE A 138 6.64 0.98 -8.67
C ILE A 138 7.35 2.09 -9.44
N ALA A 139 8.36 1.78 -10.25
CA ALA A 139 9.04 2.77 -11.09
C ALA A 139 8.08 3.45 -12.09
N ASN A 140 7.17 2.68 -12.70
CA ASN A 140 6.14 3.22 -13.59
C ASN A 140 5.20 4.17 -12.85
N TYR A 141 4.72 3.79 -11.66
CA TYR A 141 3.89 4.69 -10.84
C TYR A 141 4.65 5.95 -10.42
N GLN A 142 5.94 5.84 -10.05
CA GLN A 142 6.77 6.99 -9.71
C GLN A 142 6.96 7.93 -10.89
N GLN A 143 7.22 7.40 -12.09
CA GLN A 143 7.32 8.19 -13.32
C GLN A 143 6.00 8.88 -13.67
N ARG A 144 4.86 8.21 -13.47
CA ARG A 144 3.53 8.81 -13.64
C ARG A 144 3.29 9.95 -12.65
N LEU A 145 3.66 9.79 -11.38
CA LEU A 145 3.56 10.84 -10.37
C LEU A 145 4.43 12.06 -10.71
N GLN A 146 5.63 11.83 -11.24
CA GLN A 146 6.50 12.91 -11.69
C GLN A 146 5.90 13.67 -12.89
N LYS A 147 5.26 12.97 -13.83
CA LYS A 147 4.56 13.59 -14.96
C LYS A 147 3.37 14.45 -14.49
N ILE A 148 2.63 13.99 -13.48
CA ILE A 148 1.52 14.74 -12.88
C ILE A 148 2.00 16.05 -12.23
N GLN A 149 3.17 16.05 -11.56
CA GLN A 149 3.77 17.27 -11.01
C GLN A 149 4.18 18.30 -12.07
N ILE A 150 4.53 17.85 -13.28
CA ILE A 150 5.00 18.74 -14.37
C ILE A 150 3.81 19.29 -15.18
N ASP A 151 2.69 18.57 -15.23
CA ASP A 151 1.53 18.86 -16.08
C ASP A 151 0.33 19.43 -15.29
N GLU A 152 0.59 20.20 -14.23
CA GLU A 152 -0.41 20.80 -13.33
C GLU A 152 -1.34 21.85 -14.02
N LEU A 153 -1.33 21.92 -15.37
CA LEU A 153 -2.14 22.82 -16.19
C LEU A 153 -3.09 22.10 -17.18
N GLY A 154 -3.58 20.91 -16.82
CA GLY A 154 -4.61 20.20 -17.59
C GLY A 154 -5.67 19.54 -16.70
N THR A 155 -6.75 20.25 -16.37
CA THR A 155 -7.86 19.75 -15.53
C THR A 155 -8.55 18.50 -16.11
N THR A 156 -8.56 18.33 -17.43
CA THR A 156 -9.10 17.16 -18.14
C THR A 156 -8.24 15.91 -18.00
N ALA A 157 -6.91 16.04 -18.06
CA ALA A 157 -5.98 14.91 -17.89
C ALA A 157 -6.06 14.33 -16.47
N ASN A 158 -6.18 15.20 -15.46
CA ASN A 158 -6.35 14.78 -14.07
C ASN A 158 -7.67 14.02 -13.84
N GLN A 159 -8.77 14.48 -14.44
CA GLN A 159 -10.05 13.75 -14.37
C GLN A 159 -9.98 12.37 -15.03
N GLN A 160 -9.29 12.25 -16.17
CA GLN A 160 -9.09 10.97 -16.84
C GLN A 160 -8.26 10.01 -15.97
N LEU A 161 -7.16 10.49 -15.38
CA LEU A 161 -6.34 9.70 -14.47
C LEU A 161 -7.10 9.26 -13.21
N LEU A 162 -7.90 10.13 -12.62
CA LEU A 162 -8.75 9.78 -11.47
C LEU A 162 -9.78 8.71 -11.84
N ASN A 163 -10.35 8.77 -13.04
CA ASN A 163 -11.26 7.73 -13.53
C ASN A 163 -10.53 6.40 -13.76
N GLU A 164 -9.33 6.43 -14.36
CA GLU A 164 -8.49 5.25 -14.55
C GLU A 164 -8.14 4.58 -13.20
N LEU A 165 -7.67 5.36 -12.23
CA LEU A 165 -7.35 4.87 -10.87
C LEU A 165 -8.60 4.33 -10.16
N ARG A 166 -9.75 4.98 -10.35
CA ARG A 166 -11.03 4.50 -9.83
C ARG A 166 -11.41 3.15 -10.45
N GLU A 167 -11.09 2.92 -11.73
CA GLU A 167 -11.35 1.63 -12.38
C GLU A 167 -10.35 0.55 -11.94
N GLU A 168 -9.05 0.88 -11.79
CA GLU A 168 -8.05 -0.05 -11.25
C GLU A 168 -8.41 -0.49 -9.81
N THR A 169 -8.79 0.45 -8.95
CA THR A 169 -9.21 0.16 -7.58
C THR A 169 -10.48 -0.71 -7.52
N LYS A 170 -11.45 -0.48 -8.43
CA LYS A 170 -12.61 -1.37 -8.57
C LYS A 170 -12.21 -2.79 -9.01
N GLU A 171 -11.30 -2.95 -9.97
CA GLU A 171 -10.81 -4.27 -10.37
C GLU A 171 -10.08 -5.00 -9.23
N LEU A 172 -9.23 -4.28 -8.49
CA LEU A 172 -8.52 -4.83 -7.34
C LEU A 172 -9.49 -5.23 -6.22
N ALA A 173 -10.41 -4.34 -5.85
CA ALA A 173 -11.44 -4.64 -4.85
C ALA A 173 -12.31 -5.82 -5.28
N ALA A 174 -12.66 -5.92 -6.58
CA ALA A 174 -13.42 -7.04 -7.10
C ALA A 174 -12.65 -8.36 -6.99
N THR A 175 -11.35 -8.34 -7.30
CA THR A 175 -10.48 -9.50 -7.23
C THR A 175 -10.31 -9.99 -5.78
N LEU A 176 -10.07 -9.05 -4.85
CA LEU A 176 -9.97 -9.37 -3.42
C LEU A 176 -11.28 -9.90 -2.85
N ALA A 177 -12.41 -9.24 -3.14
CA ALA A 177 -13.72 -9.69 -2.68
C ALA A 177 -14.10 -11.07 -3.26
N ALA A 178 -13.73 -11.35 -4.51
CA ALA A 178 -13.91 -12.68 -5.11
C ALA A 178 -13.10 -13.74 -4.36
N GLN A 179 -11.83 -13.44 -4.04
CA GLN A 179 -10.97 -14.37 -3.30
C GLN A 179 -11.49 -14.64 -1.88
N ILE A 180 -11.97 -13.60 -1.18
CA ILE A 180 -12.59 -13.73 0.14
C ILE A 180 -13.87 -14.57 0.05
N ALA A 181 -14.74 -14.31 -0.93
CA ALA A 181 -15.97 -15.08 -1.12
C ALA A 181 -15.70 -16.56 -1.44
N LEU A 182 -14.64 -16.86 -2.19
CA LEU A 182 -14.20 -18.24 -2.44
C LEU A 182 -13.68 -18.92 -1.17
N GLN A 183 -12.96 -18.18 -0.32
CA GLN A 183 -12.41 -18.70 0.93
C GLN A 183 -13.48 -18.92 2.01
N GLU A 184 -14.50 -18.07 2.07
CA GLU A 184 -15.63 -18.16 3.00
C GLU A 184 -16.69 -19.21 2.59
N GLY A 185 -16.66 -19.69 1.34
CA GLY A 185 -17.55 -20.73 0.84
C GLY A 185 -19.02 -20.29 0.70
N ASN A 186 -19.94 -21.27 0.67
CA ASN A 186 -21.35 -21.03 0.35
C ASN A 186 -22.13 -20.16 1.35
N GLY A 187 -21.58 -19.90 2.54
CA GLY A 187 -22.20 -19.07 3.59
C GLY A 187 -21.78 -17.60 3.60
N SER A 188 -20.96 -17.16 2.64
CA SER A 188 -20.45 -15.79 2.62
C SER A 188 -21.56 -14.76 2.40
N ARG A 189 -21.60 -13.74 3.27
CA ARG A 189 -22.48 -12.58 3.12
C ARG A 189 -22.20 -11.84 1.80
N ILE A 190 -20.97 -11.88 1.32
CA ILE A 190 -20.56 -11.29 0.04
C ILE A 190 -21.29 -11.95 -1.12
N LYS A 191 -21.43 -13.29 -1.12
CA LYS A 191 -22.15 -14.03 -2.17
C LYS A 191 -23.63 -13.64 -2.22
N THR A 192 -24.28 -13.51 -1.05
CA THR A 192 -25.69 -13.07 -0.96
C THR A 192 -25.89 -11.63 -1.42
N LEU A 193 -24.98 -10.72 -1.07
CA LEU A 193 -25.04 -9.31 -1.48
C LEU A 193 -24.83 -9.15 -2.98
N ILE A 194 -23.95 -9.97 -3.56
CA ILE A 194 -23.75 -9.98 -5.00
C ILE A 194 -25.00 -10.49 -5.71
N GLU A 195 -25.59 -11.60 -5.27
CA GLU A 195 -26.79 -12.18 -5.89
C GLU A 195 -27.98 -11.22 -5.90
N ASN A 196 -28.14 -10.42 -4.83
CA ASN A 196 -29.19 -9.41 -4.71
C ASN A 196 -28.98 -8.15 -5.59
N SER A 197 -27.77 -7.90 -6.11
CA SER A 197 -27.51 -6.71 -6.91
C SER A 197 -27.85 -6.92 -8.40
N LYS A 198 -28.73 -6.07 -8.94
CA LYS A 198 -29.23 -6.14 -10.34
C LYS A 198 -28.40 -5.32 -11.36
N ASN A 199 -27.44 -4.50 -10.90
CA ASN A 199 -26.73 -3.57 -11.77
C ASN A 199 -25.54 -4.25 -12.49
N LYS A 200 -25.53 -4.21 -13.83
CA LYS A 200 -24.51 -4.85 -14.68
C LYS A 200 -23.14 -4.16 -14.64
N ASN A 201 -23.09 -2.86 -14.34
CA ASN A 201 -21.86 -2.07 -14.33
C ASN A 201 -21.28 -1.85 -12.92
N ASP A 202 -21.90 -2.46 -11.92
CA ASP A 202 -21.51 -2.33 -10.52
C ASP A 202 -20.41 -3.35 -10.14
N LEU A 203 -19.70 -3.06 -9.05
CA LEU A 203 -18.62 -3.87 -8.51
C LEU A 203 -19.05 -5.33 -8.30
N ALA A 204 -20.28 -5.55 -7.82
CA ALA A 204 -20.85 -6.87 -7.60
C ALA A 204 -20.90 -7.73 -8.88
N SER A 205 -21.15 -7.13 -10.05
CA SER A 205 -21.14 -7.85 -11.34
C SER A 205 -19.73 -8.28 -11.75
N ARG A 206 -18.72 -7.45 -11.46
CA ARG A 206 -17.32 -7.83 -11.67
C ARG A 206 -16.88 -8.95 -10.73
N ILE A 207 -17.28 -8.89 -9.46
CA ILE A 207 -17.00 -9.96 -8.49
C ILE A 207 -17.63 -11.27 -8.95
N ARG A 208 -18.91 -11.25 -9.37
CA ARG A 208 -19.61 -12.39 -9.99
C ARG A 208 -18.79 -13.03 -11.12
N LYS A 209 -18.38 -12.21 -12.10
CA LYS A 209 -17.60 -12.64 -13.24
C LYS A 209 -16.29 -13.29 -12.82
N LYS A 210 -15.57 -12.72 -11.84
CA LYS A 210 -14.31 -13.27 -11.33
C LYS A 210 -14.51 -14.61 -10.61
N ILE A 211 -15.54 -14.73 -9.76
CA ILE A 211 -15.88 -15.99 -9.07
C ILE A 211 -16.27 -17.09 -10.07
N THR A 212 -17.00 -16.77 -11.14
CA THR A 212 -17.38 -17.75 -12.18
C THR A 212 -16.22 -18.15 -13.07
N CYS A 213 -15.24 -17.27 -13.28
CA CYS A 213 -14.06 -17.53 -14.12
C CYS A 213 -12.93 -18.25 -13.40
N THR A 214 -12.91 -18.26 -12.06
CA THR A 214 -11.98 -19.11 -11.29
C THR A 214 -12.53 -20.54 -11.27
N PRO A 215 -11.95 -21.48 -12.03
CA PRO A 215 -12.41 -22.87 -11.98
C PRO A 215 -12.23 -23.40 -10.56
N LYS A 216 -13.24 -24.13 -10.06
CA LYS A 216 -13.15 -24.90 -8.81
C LYS A 216 -11.87 -25.73 -8.87
N THR A 217 -10.83 -25.30 -8.17
CA THR A 217 -9.72 -26.20 -7.83
C THR A 217 -10.27 -27.15 -6.79
N PRO A 218 -10.45 -28.45 -7.09
CA PRO A 218 -10.84 -29.41 -6.08
C PRO A 218 -9.64 -29.53 -5.13
N LEU A 219 -9.83 -29.14 -3.87
CA LEU A 219 -8.95 -29.56 -2.80
C LEU A 219 -9.16 -31.07 -2.63
N THR A 220 -8.19 -31.84 -3.11
CA THR A 220 -7.92 -33.23 -2.73
C THR A 220 -6.44 -33.31 -2.38
#